data_AF-A0A7W1RYS3-F1
#
_entry.id   AF-A0A7W1RYS3-F1
#
_cell.length_a   1.000
_cell.length_b   1.000
_cell.length_c   1.000
_cell.angle_alpha   90.00
_cell.angle_beta   90.00
_cell.angle_gamma   90.00
#
_symmetry.space_group_name_H-M   'P 1'
#
loop_
_entity.id
_entity.type
_entity.pdbx_description
1 polymer ?
#
loop_
_entity_poly.entity_id
_entity_poly.type
_entity_poly.pdbx_seq_one_letter_code
_entity_poly.pdbx_strand_id
1 'polypeptide(L)'
;MTVSLPMDVLPSADDIAFFREHGWWISPRILDHALIDAAARDQQRYYAGERDGAPAQYFAPEWNWRPSDGDVLRKSDYSTLE
;
A
#
# COMPACT_ATOMS: atom_id res chain seq x y z
N MET A 1 11.49 -9.27 -6.55
CA MET A 1 11.56 -9.81 -5.18
C MET A 1 10.37 -10.73 -4.97
N THR A 2 10.59 -12.02 -4.70
CA THR A 2 9.49 -12.92 -4.29
C THR A 2 9.35 -12.79 -2.78
N VAL A 3 8.21 -12.28 -2.31
CA VAL A 3 7.87 -12.28 -0.89
C VAL A 3 7.32 -13.67 -0.58
N SER A 4 8.11 -14.50 0.11
CA SER A 4 7.60 -15.73 0.71
C SER A 4 7.05 -15.38 2.09
N LEU A 5 5.74 -15.50 2.27
CA LEU A 5 5.14 -15.36 3.60
C LEU A 5 5.45 -16.64 4.41
N PRO A 6 5.87 -16.51 5.67
CA PRO A 6 6.04 -17.68 6.52
C PRO A 6 4.66 -18.30 6.82
N MET A 7 4.60 -19.63 6.95
CA MET A 7 3.32 -20.37 7.07
C MET A 7 2.55 -20.02 8.36
N ASP A 8 3.20 -19.42 9.34
CA ASP A 8 2.66 -19.00 10.63
C ASP A 8 1.82 -17.71 10.56
N VAL A 9 1.88 -16.97 9.45
CA VAL A 9 1.04 -15.77 9.24
C VAL A 9 -0.19 -16.02 8.36
N LEU A 10 -0.43 -17.28 7.96
CA LEU A 10 -1.61 -17.62 7.20
C LEU A 10 -2.86 -17.60 8.09
N PRO A 11 -4.02 -17.15 7.56
CA PRO A 11 -5.27 -17.19 8.31
C PRO A 11 -5.63 -18.61 8.74
N SER A 12 -6.10 -18.76 9.98
CA SER A 12 -6.68 -20.00 10.49
C SER A 12 -8.10 -20.24 9.95
N ALA A 13 -8.67 -21.41 10.23
CA ALA A 13 -10.07 -21.69 9.90
C ALA A 13 -11.04 -20.73 10.59
N ASP A 14 -10.73 -20.32 11.83
CA ASP A 14 -11.54 -19.39 12.60
C ASP A 14 -11.46 -17.97 12.04
N ASP A 15 -10.26 -17.55 11.59
CA ASP A 15 -10.07 -16.26 10.89
C ASP A 15 -10.91 -16.19 9.60
N ILE A 16 -10.96 -17.30 8.84
CA ILE A 16 -11.79 -17.41 7.64
C ILE A 16 -13.28 -17.34 7.98
N ALA A 17 -13.71 -18.00 9.06
CA ALA A 17 -15.10 -17.95 9.51
C ALA A 17 -15.49 -16.52 9.93
N PHE A 18 -14.65 -15.85 10.70
CA PHE A 18 -14.83 -14.46 11.11
C PHE A 18 -14.95 -13.53 9.89
N PHE A 19 -14.05 -13.65 8.91
CA PHE A 19 -14.12 -12.86 7.68
C PHE A 19 -15.42 -13.08 6.92
N ARG A 20 -15.90 -14.33 6.82
CA ARG A 20 -17.15 -14.66 6.13
C ARG A 20 -18.38 -14.05 6.81
N GLU A 21 -18.39 -13.98 8.14
CA GLU A 21 -19.49 -13.40 8.90
C GLU A 21 -19.48 -11.87 8.88
N HIS A 22 -18.31 -11.25 9.01
CA HIS A 22 -18.18 -9.81 9.24
C HIS A 22 -17.76 -9.01 8.00
N GLY A 23 -17.24 -9.67 6.96
CA GLY A 23 -16.71 -9.03 5.75
C GLY A 23 -15.34 -8.38 5.94
N TRP A 24 -14.71 -8.54 7.10
CA TRP A 24 -13.36 -8.04 7.41
C TRP A 24 -12.64 -8.96 8.39
N TRP A 25 -11.32 -8.89 8.41
CA TRP A 25 -10.46 -9.56 9.38
C TRP A 25 -9.15 -8.77 9.48
N ILE A 26 -8.58 -8.68 10.69
CA ILE A 26 -7.30 -8.03 10.91
C ILE A 26 -6.24 -9.12 11.00
N SER A 27 -5.30 -9.12 10.07
CA SER A 27 -4.22 -10.09 10.06
C SER A 27 -3.27 -9.89 11.25
N PRO A 28 -2.53 -10.94 11.65
CA PRO A 28 -1.26 -10.76 12.32
C PRO A 28 -0.33 -9.84 11.52
N ARG A 29 0.75 -9.38 12.15
CA ARG A 29 1.75 -8.57 11.46
C ARG A 29 2.48 -9.43 10.43
N ILE A 30 2.23 -9.18 9.15
CA ILE A 30 2.86 -9.90 8.02
C ILE A 30 4.03 -9.12 7.39
N LEU A 31 4.20 -7.84 7.74
CA LEU A 31 5.27 -6.96 7.25
C LEU A 31 6.16 -6.50 8.40
N ASP A 32 7.47 -6.49 8.15
CA ASP A 32 8.45 -5.95 9.08
C ASP A 32 8.27 -4.43 9.27
N HIS A 33 8.55 -3.92 10.48
CA HIS A 33 8.54 -2.50 10.79
C HIS A 33 9.50 -1.71 9.90
N ALA A 34 10.70 -2.25 9.65
CA ALA A 34 11.68 -1.58 8.79
C ALA A 34 11.15 -1.40 7.36
N LEU A 35 10.38 -2.36 6.86
CA LEU A 35 9.75 -2.30 5.55
C LEU A 35 8.62 -1.26 5.51
N ILE A 36 7.80 -1.19 6.56
CA ILE A 36 6.73 -0.19 6.68
C ILE A 36 7.33 1.23 6.72
N ASP A 37 8.39 1.43 7.51
CA ASP A 37 9.06 2.72 7.62
C ASP A 37 9.74 3.13 6.30
N ALA A 38 10.31 2.17 5.57
CA ALA A 38 10.85 2.41 4.23
C ALA A 38 9.75 2.84 3.25
N ALA A 39 8.63 2.11 3.22
CA ALA A 39 7.48 2.47 2.38
C ALA A 39 6.94 3.87 2.69
N ALA A 40 6.88 4.25 3.98
CA ALA A 40 6.43 5.59 4.38
C ALA A 40 7.37 6.70 3.87
N ARG A 41 8.70 6.49 3.93
CA ARG A 41 9.68 7.44 3.37
C ARG A 41 9.56 7.55 1.86
N ASP A 42 9.38 6.42 1.16
CA ASP A 42 9.27 6.40 -0.29
C ASP A 42 7.96 7.04 -0.76
N GLN A 43 6.86 6.88 -0.02
CA GLN A 43 5.63 7.63 -0.28
C GLN A 43 5.84 9.15 -0.18
N GLN A 44 6.62 9.62 0.79
CA GLN A 44 6.93 11.05 0.90
C GLN A 44 7.74 11.56 -0.31
N ARG A 45 8.74 10.81 -0.74
CA ARG A 45 9.52 11.09 -1.96
C ARG A 45 8.63 11.12 -3.20
N TYR A 46 7.73 10.15 -3.33
CA TYR A 46 6.74 10.10 -4.40
C TYR A 46 5.82 11.32 -4.38
N TYR A 47 5.24 11.73 -3.26
CA TYR A 47 4.41 12.94 -3.23
C TYR A 47 5.21 14.24 -3.40
N ALA A 48 6.52 14.23 -3.16
CA ALA A 48 7.44 15.32 -3.50
C ALA A 48 7.82 15.38 -4.99
N GLY A 49 7.36 14.42 -5.80
CA GLY A 49 7.56 14.40 -7.26
C GLY A 49 8.68 13.47 -7.74
N GLU A 50 9.33 12.73 -6.85
CA GLU A 50 10.35 11.76 -7.25
C GLU A 50 9.73 10.55 -7.94
N ARG A 51 10.26 10.18 -9.11
CA ARG A 51 9.76 9.05 -9.92
C ARG A 51 10.95 8.28 -10.47
N ASP A 52 10.88 6.96 -10.40
CA ASP A 52 11.86 6.07 -11.03
C ASP A 52 11.71 6.05 -12.57
N GLY A 53 10.52 6.38 -13.07
CA GLY A 53 10.19 6.44 -14.50
C GLY A 53 9.01 7.37 -14.79
N ALA A 54 8.88 7.78 -16.06
CA ALA A 54 7.70 8.52 -16.50
C ALA A 54 6.50 7.55 -16.58
N PRO A 55 5.35 7.86 -15.96
CA PRO A 55 4.19 7.00 -16.09
C PRO A 55 3.74 6.94 -17.56
N ALA A 56 3.13 5.83 -17.97
CA ALA A 56 2.53 5.75 -19.29
C ALA A 56 1.58 6.95 -19.51
N GLN A 57 1.57 7.46 -20.73
CA GLN A 57 0.90 8.69 -21.22
C GLN A 57 -0.59 8.91 -20.83
N TYR A 58 -1.23 7.98 -20.12
CA TYR A 58 -2.61 8.05 -19.65
C TYR A 58 -2.76 8.44 -18.17
N PHE A 59 -1.67 8.71 -17.46
CA PHE A 59 -1.74 9.05 -16.03
C PHE A 59 -1.46 10.53 -15.79
N ALA A 60 -2.52 11.22 -15.42
CA ALA A 60 -2.50 12.62 -15.04
C ALA A 60 -2.10 12.69 -13.54
N PRO A 61 -0.95 13.29 -13.18
CA PRO A 61 -0.50 13.40 -11.78
C PRO A 61 -1.54 14.02 -10.85
N GLU A 62 -2.44 14.85 -11.39
CA GLU A 62 -3.57 15.48 -10.70
C GLU A 62 -4.65 14.53 -10.18
N TRP A 63 -4.67 13.26 -10.59
CA TRP A 63 -5.56 12.25 -10.02
C TRP A 63 -5.06 11.73 -8.67
N ASN A 64 -3.79 11.93 -8.35
CA ASN A 64 -3.26 11.57 -7.04
C ASN A 64 -3.45 12.71 -6.05
N TRP A 65 -3.53 12.36 -4.77
CA TRP A 65 -3.39 13.33 -3.68
C TRP A 65 -2.07 14.11 -3.79
N ARG A 66 -2.14 15.41 -3.50
CA ARG A 66 -1.01 16.34 -3.44
C ARG A 66 -0.98 17.02 -2.07
N PRO A 67 0.18 17.50 -1.61
CA PRO A 67 0.28 18.27 -0.37
C PRO A 67 -0.71 19.44 -0.26
N SER A 68 -1.06 20.07 -1.38
CA SER A 68 -2.03 21.17 -1.43
C SER A 68 -3.48 20.76 -1.13
N ASP A 69 -3.81 19.48 -1.24
CA ASP A 69 -5.17 18.97 -1.00
C ASP A 69 -5.47 18.82 0.52
N GLY A 70 -4.46 19.03 1.38
CA GLY A 70 -4.62 19.10 2.83
C GLY A 70 -4.79 17.74 3.52
N ASP A 71 -5.38 17.77 4.72
CA ASP A 71 -5.58 16.58 5.56
C ASP A 71 -6.85 15.81 5.18
N VAL A 72 -6.81 15.23 3.97
CA VAL A 72 -7.85 14.36 3.41
C VAL A 72 -7.27 12.99 3.11
N LEU A 73 -8.11 12.04 2.70
CA LEU A 73 -7.66 10.73 2.28
C LEU A 73 -6.57 10.84 1.20
N ARG A 74 -5.36 10.39 1.53
CA ARG A 74 -4.25 10.32 0.58
C ARG A 74 -4.43 9.09 -0.29
N LYS A 75 -5.00 9.31 -1.47
CA LYS A 75 -5.21 8.26 -2.46
C LYS A 75 -4.29 8.48 -3.65
N SER A 76 -3.58 7.42 -4.03
CA SER A 76 -2.92 7.34 -5.33
C SER A 76 -3.82 6.51 -6.23
N ASP A 77 -4.47 7.15 -7.21
CA ASP A 77 -5.36 6.46 -8.16
C ASP A 77 -4.57 5.59 -9.15
N TYR A 78 -3.26 5.81 -9.27
CA TYR A 78 -2.37 4.94 -10.02
C TYR A 78 -0.97 4.91 -9.42
N SER A 79 -0.41 3.70 -9.27
CA SER A 79 0.98 3.46 -8.89
C SER A 79 1.45 2.18 -9.58
N THR A 80 2.58 2.24 -10.28
CA THR A 80 3.16 1.09 -11.00
C THR A 80 4.65 0.96 -10.68
N LEU A 81 5.17 -0.25 -10.82
CA LEU A 81 6.60 -0.58 -10.72
C LEU A 81 7.26 -0.69 -12.12
N GLU A 82 6.55 -0.35 -13.18
CA GLU A 82 7.08 -0.34 -14.56
C GLU A 82 8.24 0.66 -14.74
#